data_AF-X1BRU8-F1
#
_entry.id   AF-X1BRU8-F1
#
_cell.length_a   1.000
_cell.length_b   1.000
_cell.length_c   1.000
_cell.angle_alpha   90.00
_cell.angle_beta   90.00
_cell.angle_gamma   90.00
#
_symmetry.space_group_name_H-M   'P 1'
#
loop_
_entity.id
_entity.type
_entity.pdbx_description
1 polymer ?
#
loop_
_entity_poly.entity_id
_entity_poly.type
_entity_poly.pdbx_seq_one_letter_code
_entity_poly.pdbx_strand_id
1 'polypeptide(L)'
;MEIFKVKKELREEIFYLVNHHETGGNKRANLLKNADSLSFFQVNLPYYFIRNNLDETKKRCIWGYHRLPANLRKTVSRFSYNDKKTTSDSLYSDILESRLR
;
A
#
# COMPACT_ATOMS: atom_id res chain seq x y z
N MET A 1 -34.73 3.91 10.13
CA MET A 1 -33.45 3.25 9.82
C MET A 1 -33.75 1.85 9.32
N GLU A 2 -33.44 1.55 8.06
CA GLU A 2 -33.58 0.20 7.53
C GLU A 2 -32.58 -0.74 8.21
N ILE A 3 -33.07 -1.89 8.69
CA ILE A 3 -32.23 -2.91 9.32
C ILE A 3 -31.77 -3.85 8.21
N PHE A 4 -30.58 -3.59 7.66
CA PHE A 4 -29.94 -4.53 6.75
C PHE A 4 -29.58 -5.81 7.50
N LYS A 5 -30.27 -6.91 7.19
CA LYS A 5 -29.98 -8.24 7.75
C LYS A 5 -28.73 -8.82 7.10
N VAL A 6 -27.56 -8.36 7.55
CA VAL A 6 -26.27 -8.95 7.18
C VAL A 6 -26.04 -10.20 8.01
N LYS A 7 -25.72 -11.32 7.35
CA LYS A 7 -25.36 -12.59 8.01
C LYS A 7 -24.24 -12.37 9.01
N LYS A 8 -24.31 -13.04 10.16
CA LYS A 8 -23.34 -12.87 11.26
C LYS A 8 -21.92 -13.16 10.78
N GLU A 9 -21.76 -14.23 10.02
CA GLU A 9 -20.49 -14.70 9.47
C GLU A 9 -19.86 -13.65 8.55
N LEU A 10 -20.67 -12.99 7.73
CA LEU A 10 -20.20 -11.91 6.85
C LEU A 10 -19.76 -10.68 7.67
N ARG A 11 -20.49 -10.33 8.73
CA ARG A 11 -20.09 -9.21 9.61
C ARG A 11 -18.77 -9.50 10.32
N GLU A 12 -18.61 -10.72 10.83
CA GLU A 12 -17.38 -11.15 11.50
C GLU A 12 -16.20 -11.20 10.52
N GLU A 13 -16.43 -11.68 9.30
CA GLU A 13 -15.40 -11.67 8.26
C GLU A 13 -14.99 -10.25 7.87
N ILE A 14 -15.94 -9.34 7.64
CA ILE A 14 -15.63 -7.92 7.33
C ILE A 14 -14.87 -7.29 8.48
N PHE A 15 -15.35 -7.46 9.71
CA PHE A 15 -14.69 -6.94 10.90
C PHE A 15 -13.25 -7.46 10.99
N TYR A 16 -13.03 -8.76 10.77
CA TYR A 16 -11.70 -9.34 10.78
C TYR A 16 -10.82 -8.72 9.69
N LEU A 17 -11.31 -8.64 8.45
CA LEU A 17 -10.55 -8.09 7.31
C LEU A 17 -10.18 -6.63 7.54
N VAL A 18 -11.09 -5.81 8.04
CA VAL A 18 -10.84 -4.40 8.34
C VAL A 18 -9.81 -4.26 9.46
N ASN A 19 -9.90 -5.02 10.55
CA ASN A 19 -8.91 -4.91 11.63
C ASN A 19 -7.51 -5.40 11.23
N HIS A 20 -7.41 -6.27 10.23
CA HIS A 20 -6.16 -6.92 9.85
C HIS A 20 -5.66 -6.52 8.46
N HIS A 21 -6.25 -5.54 7.79
CA HIS A 21 -5.81 -5.14 6.44
C HIS A 21 -4.41 -4.53 6.44
N GLU A 22 -3.91 -4.03 7.58
CA GLU A 22 -2.55 -3.49 7.67
C GLU A 22 -1.50 -4.54 8.07
N THR A 23 -1.87 -5.50 8.91
CA THR A 23 -0.94 -6.49 9.49
C THR A 23 -1.01 -7.84 8.77
N GLY A 24 -2.19 -8.20 8.27
CA GLY A 24 -2.49 -9.51 7.72
C GLY A 24 -2.85 -10.51 8.81
N GLY A 25 -2.71 -11.81 8.50
CA GLY A 25 -2.98 -12.89 9.46
C GLY A 25 -3.39 -14.17 8.75
N ASN A 26 -4.63 -14.20 8.26
CA ASN A 26 -5.11 -15.30 7.42
C ASN A 26 -4.94 -15.02 5.91
N LYS A 27 -5.23 -16.02 5.08
CA LYS A 27 -5.10 -15.92 3.61
C LYS A 27 -5.84 -14.71 3.03
N ARG A 28 -7.05 -14.41 3.50
CA ARG A 28 -7.88 -13.31 2.97
C ARG A 28 -7.39 -11.94 3.44
N ALA A 29 -7.03 -11.80 4.71
CA ALA A 29 -6.43 -10.57 5.23
C ALA A 29 -5.07 -10.28 4.58
N ASN A 30 -4.25 -11.31 4.37
CA ASN A 30 -2.99 -11.17 3.63
C ASN A 30 -3.22 -10.72 2.18
N LEU A 31 -4.26 -11.23 1.51
CA LEU A 31 -4.62 -10.79 0.16
C LEU A 31 -5.03 -9.32 0.16
N LEU A 32 -5.90 -8.90 1.08
CA LEU A 32 -6.33 -7.51 1.20
C LEU A 32 -5.16 -6.57 1.51
N LYS A 33 -4.31 -6.92 2.49
CA LYS A 33 -3.09 -6.16 2.84
C LYS A 33 -2.16 -5.96 1.65
N ASN A 34 -1.97 -7.01 0.86
CA ASN A 34 -1.12 -6.96 -0.32
C ASN A 34 -1.73 -6.06 -1.40
N ALA A 35 -3.04 -6.16 -1.63
CA ALA A 35 -3.74 -5.30 -2.58
C ALA A 35 -3.70 -3.82 -2.15
N ASP A 36 -3.96 -3.52 -0.88
CA ASP A 36 -3.82 -2.18 -0.30
C ASP A 36 -2.41 -1.63 -0.51
N SER A 37 -1.39 -2.40 -0.13
CA SER A 37 0.01 -1.97 -0.25
C SER A 37 0.43 -1.74 -1.70
N LEU A 38 0.03 -2.62 -2.63
CA LEU A 38 0.30 -2.42 -4.07
C LEU A 38 -0.41 -1.19 -4.62
N SER A 39 -1.68 -0.98 -4.26
CA SER A 39 -2.45 0.19 -4.69
C SER A 39 -1.85 1.49 -4.17
N PHE A 40 -1.26 1.46 -2.97
CA PHE A 40 -0.53 2.60 -2.44
C PHE A 40 0.63 2.98 -3.35
N PHE A 41 1.50 2.03 -3.69
CA PHE A 41 2.62 2.30 -4.59
C PHE A 41 2.13 2.68 -5.99
N GLN A 42 1.22 1.93 -6.59
CA GLN A 42 0.84 2.15 -7.98
C GLN A 42 0.07 3.47 -8.19
N VAL A 43 -0.79 3.86 -7.25
CA VAL A 43 -1.77 4.94 -7.46
C VAL A 43 -1.62 6.04 -6.43
N ASN A 44 -1.51 5.71 -5.14
CA ASN A 44 -1.64 6.73 -4.08
C ASN A 44 -0.33 7.44 -3.71
N LEU A 45 0.83 6.87 -4.07
CA LEU A 45 2.12 7.43 -3.69
C LEU A 45 2.34 8.86 -4.19
N PRO A 46 2.03 9.23 -5.45
CA PRO A 46 2.13 10.62 -5.89
C PRO A 46 1.26 11.58 -5.07
N TYR A 47 0.01 11.21 -4.78
CA TYR A 47 -0.90 12.02 -3.96
C TYR A 47 -0.48 12.10 -2.49
N TYR A 48 0.13 11.04 -1.97
CA TYR A 48 0.67 11.03 -0.61
C TYR A 48 1.87 11.96 -0.51
N PHE A 49 2.77 11.92 -1.50
CA PHE A 49 3.95 12.78 -1.57
C PHE A 49 3.59 14.27 -1.67
N ILE A 50 2.56 14.63 -2.43
CA ILE A 50 2.11 16.04 -2.51
C ILE A 50 1.65 16.57 -1.14
N ARG A 51 1.12 15.70 -0.26
CA ARG A 51 0.55 16.08 1.04
C ARG A 51 1.54 15.99 2.20
N ASN A 52 2.68 15.32 2.02
CA ASN A 52 3.60 15.01 3.10
C ASN A 52 5.03 15.39 2.72
N ASN A 53 5.89 15.57 3.71
CA ASN A 53 7.31 15.78 3.42
C ASN A 53 8.00 14.49 2.93
N LEU A 54 9.21 14.65 2.42
CA LEU A 54 10.02 13.57 1.86
C LEU A 54 10.33 12.47 2.89
N ASP A 55 10.63 12.83 4.12
CA ASP A 55 10.99 11.87 5.17
C ASP A 55 9.80 10.99 5.56
N GLU A 56 8.62 11.59 5.69
CA GLU A 56 7.39 10.85 5.97
C GLU A 56 7.02 9.94 4.79
N THR A 57 7.14 10.44 3.56
CA THR A 57 6.91 9.64 2.36
C THR A 57 7.86 8.43 2.31
N LYS A 58 9.14 8.63 2.62
CA LYS A 58 10.13 7.55 2.69
C LYS A 58 9.76 6.52 3.76
N LYS A 59 9.42 6.95 4.98
CA LYS A 59 8.98 6.05 6.06
C LYS A 59 7.79 5.20 5.63
N ARG A 60 6.78 5.83 5.01
CA ARG A 60 5.58 5.15 4.52
C ARG A 60 5.89 4.13 3.42
N CYS A 61 6.80 4.47 2.50
CA CYS A 61 7.29 3.56 1.45
C CYS A 61 8.02 2.36 2.04
N ILE A 62 9.00 2.60 2.93
CA ILE A 62 9.77 1.52 3.57
C ILE A 62 8.83 0.57 4.31
N TRP A 63 7.93 1.11 5.13
CA TRP A 63 6.95 0.32 5.86
C TRP A 63 6.01 -0.47 4.92
N GLY A 64 5.49 0.17 3.87
CA GLY A 64 4.66 -0.51 2.86
C GLY A 64 5.39 -1.65 2.14
N TYR A 65 6.65 -1.43 1.78
CA TYR A 65 7.47 -2.37 1.03
C TYR A 65 7.82 -3.61 1.84
N HIS A 66 8.22 -3.45 3.12
CA HIS A 66 8.59 -4.59 3.97
C HIS A 66 7.42 -5.51 4.31
N ARG A 67 6.17 -5.02 4.27
CA ARG A 67 4.99 -5.85 4.50
C ARG A 67 4.64 -6.77 3.32
N LEU A 68 5.23 -6.53 2.15
CA LEU A 68 4.95 -7.31 0.94
C LEU A 68 5.81 -8.59 0.86
N PRO A 69 5.23 -9.71 0.38
CA PRO A 69 6.01 -10.89 0.05
C PRO A 69 6.99 -10.60 -1.10
N ALA A 70 8.05 -11.40 -1.20
CA ALA A 70 9.17 -11.14 -2.12
C ALA A 70 8.76 -11.02 -3.59
N ASN A 71 7.77 -11.78 -4.05
CA ASN A 71 7.24 -11.70 -5.41
C ASN A 71 6.55 -10.36 -5.69
N LEU A 72 5.84 -9.79 -4.72
CA LEU A 72 5.14 -8.51 -4.87
C LEU A 72 6.07 -7.32 -4.72
N ARG A 73 7.13 -7.43 -3.93
CA ARG A 73 8.21 -6.44 -3.89
C ARG A 73 8.84 -6.19 -5.27
N LYS A 74 9.06 -7.25 -6.05
CA LYS A 74 9.50 -7.16 -7.46
C LYS A 74 8.49 -6.46 -8.38
N THR A 75 7.22 -6.44 -7.99
CA THR A 75 6.17 -5.72 -8.75
C THR A 75 6.27 -4.23 -8.49
N VAL A 76 6.46 -3.82 -7.22
CA VAL A 76 6.63 -2.42 -6.83
C VAL A 76 7.82 -1.76 -7.54
N SER A 77 8.94 -2.47 -7.67
CA SER A 77 10.14 -1.94 -8.36
C SER A 77 9.95 -1.70 -9.87
N ARG A 78 8.82 -2.16 -10.45
CA ARG A 78 8.49 -1.95 -11.87
C ARG A 78 7.50 -0.81 -12.08
N PHE A 79 6.99 -0.21 -11.00
CA PHE A 79 6.10 0.93 -11.13
C PHE A 79 6.90 2.16 -11.56
N SER A 80 6.33 2.89 -12.50
CA SER A 80 6.86 4.14 -13.05
C SER A 80 5.82 5.22 -12.85
N TYR A 81 6.28 6.42 -12.49
CA TYR A 81 5.45 7.55 -12.13
C TYR A 81 5.62 8.63 -13.20
N ASN A 82 4.88 8.53 -14.30
CA ASN A 82 5.00 9.45 -15.44
C ASN A 82 4.23 10.78 -15.27
N ASP A 83 3.65 11.04 -14.10
CA ASP A 83 2.83 12.23 -13.90
C ASP A 83 3.70 13.49 -13.77
N LYS A 84 3.58 14.36 -14.78
CA LYS A 84 4.20 15.70 -14.93
C LYS A 84 3.93 16.69 -13.78
N LYS A 85 3.27 16.27 -12.69
CA LYS A 85 3.01 17.08 -11.48
C LYS A 85 3.99 16.82 -10.35
N THR A 86 4.90 15.87 -10.49
CA THR A 86 6.02 15.68 -9.58
C THR A 86 7.31 16.03 -10.30
N THR A 87 7.98 17.11 -9.88
CA THR A 87 9.26 17.59 -10.41
C THR A 87 10.44 16.64 -10.08
N SER A 88 10.21 15.33 -10.06
CA SER A 88 11.14 14.42 -9.40
C SER A 88 11.08 12.97 -9.89
N ASP A 89 11.15 12.76 -11.20
CA ASP A 89 11.43 11.42 -11.77
C ASP A 89 12.71 10.81 -11.19
N SER A 90 13.71 11.66 -10.82
CA SER A 90 14.91 11.21 -10.14
C SER A 90 14.65 10.82 -8.68
N LEU A 91 13.87 11.58 -7.91
CA LEU A 91 13.69 11.32 -6.47
C LEU A 91 12.93 10.01 -6.18
N TYR A 92 11.94 9.65 -7.00
CA TYR A 92 11.23 8.38 -6.85
C TYR A 92 12.12 7.19 -7.17
N SER A 93 12.90 7.31 -8.24
CA SER A 93 13.91 6.33 -8.63
C SER A 93 14.98 6.25 -7.53
N ASP A 94 15.44 7.36 -6.98
CA ASP A 94 16.42 7.42 -5.89
C ASP A 94 15.88 6.81 -4.59
N ILE A 95 14.61 7.02 -4.22
CA ILE A 95 14.00 6.39 -3.03
C ILE A 95 13.93 4.86 -3.18
N LEU A 96 13.59 4.37 -4.37
CA LEU A 96 13.48 2.94 -4.64
C LEU A 96 14.85 2.28 -4.88
N GLU A 97 15.79 2.96 -5.54
CA GLU A 97 17.11 2.43 -5.92
C GLU A 97 18.17 2.63 -4.83
N SER A 98 18.17 3.74 -4.08
CA SER A 98 19.30 4.07 -3.18
C SER A 98 19.43 3.18 -1.94
N ARG A 99 18.39 2.44 -1.53
CA ARG A 99 18.42 1.69 -0.26
C ARG A 99 17.62 0.37 -0.23
N LEU A 100 17.32 -0.23 -1.40
CA LEU A 100 16.82 -1.61 -1.47
C LEU A 100 17.92 -2.65 -1.76
N ARG A 101 19.20 -2.25 -1.60
CA ARG A 101 20.34 -3.17 -1.45
C ARG A 101 20.62 -3.45 0.01
#